data_AF-A0A6I9RS79-F1
#
_entry.id   AF-A0A6I9RS79-F1
#
_cell.length_a   1.000
_cell.length_b   1.000
_cell.length_c   1.000
_cell.angle_alpha   90.00
_cell.angle_beta   90.00
_cell.angle_gamma   90.00
#
_symmetry.space_group_name_H-M   'P 1'
#
loop_
_entity.id
_entity.type
_entity.pdbx_description
1 polymer ?
#
loop_
_entity_poly.entity_id
_entity_poly.type
_entity_poly.pdbx_seq_one_letter_code
_entity_poly.pdbx_strand_id
1 'polypeptide(L)'
;MAPEEVGRLHKLVGSLLQEIDYKNRRLYEFESKFSQVMEEKNKLHQILMDEMRKMQYTITNCSQENEKLKLELQCLRKDLEHQQKELQNTDAEKVWKRVKLSDESGKVKSSIGMMQGEAQVSKDMKVDDLRTQDSDELTNNQESDPEFLIPLILKERRSNHELQEARKELITGFKDFFSSRSLIGVKRLGELNDKPFQDACRQRFPNEEPDVKSAELCSLWQCHITNSEWYPFRVTTIEGKAQDTLNESDEKLQALKSEWGEEIYKAVATSLMELNEHNPSGRYIVPELWNFKEGRIATLKEAIQYLFKQIRSLKAAKRRNPRHLGM
;
A
#
# COMPACT_ATOMS: atom_id res chain seq x y z
N MET A 1 15.87 -64.12 -58.98
CA MET A 1 16.44 -63.40 -57.83
C MET A 1 17.44 -64.33 -57.17
N ALA A 2 18.69 -63.89 -57.01
CA ALA A 2 19.73 -64.76 -56.48
C ALA A 2 19.44 -65.07 -54.99
N PRO A 3 19.77 -66.27 -54.47
CA PRO A 3 19.53 -66.65 -53.07
C PRO A 3 20.09 -65.64 -52.05
N GLU A 4 21.19 -64.96 -52.41
CA GLU A 4 21.81 -63.91 -51.60
C GLU A 4 20.97 -62.63 -51.48
N GLU A 5 20.23 -62.25 -52.54
CA GLU A 5 19.38 -61.05 -52.53
C GLU A 5 18.16 -61.25 -51.62
N VAL A 6 17.57 -62.45 -51.63
CA VAL A 6 16.49 -62.87 -50.73
C VAL A 6 16.96 -62.80 -49.27
N GLY A 7 18.17 -63.27 -48.98
CA GLY A 7 18.76 -63.22 -47.64
C GLY A 7 19.01 -61.79 -47.12
N ARG A 8 19.41 -60.86 -48.00
CA ARG A 8 19.59 -59.44 -47.65
C ARG A 8 18.26 -58.75 -47.39
N LEU A 9 17.24 -59.02 -48.20
CA LEU A 9 15.88 -58.50 -48.01
C LEU A 9 15.27 -58.98 -46.68
N HIS A 10 15.40 -60.27 -46.34
CA HIS A 10 14.91 -60.78 -45.05
C HIS A 10 15.57 -60.11 -43.84
N LYS A 11 16.89 -59.85 -43.90
CA LYS A 11 17.60 -59.12 -42.83
C LYS A 11 17.10 -57.68 -42.69
N LEU A 12 16.92 -56.98 -43.81
CA LEU A 12 16.40 -55.61 -43.81
C LEU A 12 14.98 -55.56 -43.23
N VAL A 13 14.09 -56.44 -43.68
CA VAL A 13 12.73 -56.56 -43.15
C VAL A 13 12.73 -56.84 -41.65
N GLY A 14 13.60 -57.74 -41.17
CA GLY A 14 13.76 -58.01 -39.74
C GLY A 14 14.22 -56.78 -38.94
N SER A 15 15.15 -56.00 -39.46
CA SER A 15 15.61 -54.76 -38.80
C SER A 15 14.52 -53.68 -38.75
N LEU A 16 13.75 -53.53 -39.83
CA LEU A 16 12.65 -52.57 -39.89
C LEU A 16 11.51 -52.96 -38.95
N LEU A 17 11.20 -54.25 -38.84
CA LEU A 17 10.21 -54.76 -37.88
C LEU A 17 10.61 -54.44 -36.44
N GLN A 18 11.87 -54.67 -36.07
CA GLN A 18 12.38 -54.32 -34.74
C GLN A 18 12.29 -52.82 -34.46
N GLU A 19 12.57 -51.98 -35.46
CA GLU A 19 12.49 -50.53 -35.31
C GLU A 19 11.04 -50.05 -35.17
N ILE A 20 10.09 -50.65 -35.91
CA ILE A 20 8.66 -50.40 -35.78
C ILE A 20 8.18 -50.80 -34.38
N ASP A 21 8.55 -51.99 -33.91
CA ASP A 21 8.17 -52.46 -32.57
C ASP A 21 8.70 -51.54 -31.47
N TYR A 22 9.95 -51.10 -31.60
CA TYR A 22 10.56 -50.14 -30.67
C TYR A 22 9.81 -48.79 -30.68
N LYS A 23 9.49 -48.25 -31.86
CA LYS A 23 8.75 -46.99 -32.00
C LYS A 23 7.33 -47.10 -31.45
N ASN A 24 6.63 -48.19 -31.72
CA ASN A 24 5.28 -48.44 -31.19
C ASN A 24 5.29 -48.52 -29.66
N ARG A 25 6.28 -49.18 -29.07
CA ARG A 25 6.44 -49.23 -27.60
C ARG A 25 6.67 -47.85 -27.00
N ARG A 26 7.55 -47.04 -27.61
CA ARG A 26 7.78 -45.65 -27.18
C ARG A 26 6.55 -44.77 -27.32
N LEU A 27 5.78 -44.95 -28.40
CA LEU A 27 4.54 -44.21 -28.62
C LEU A 27 3.53 -44.53 -27.51
N TYR A 28 3.35 -45.80 -27.18
CA TYR A 28 2.48 -46.23 -26.09
C TYR A 28 2.91 -45.67 -24.72
N GLU A 29 4.22 -45.67 -24.43
CA GLU A 29 4.76 -45.06 -23.22
C GLU A 29 4.50 -43.55 -23.16
N PHE A 30 4.58 -42.85 -24.30
CA PHE A 30 4.28 -41.43 -24.38
C PHE A 30 2.79 -41.14 -24.20
N GLU A 31 1.90 -41.91 -24.83
CA GLU A 31 0.45 -41.80 -24.68
C GLU A 31 0.00 -42.03 -23.23
N SER A 32 0.61 -43.01 -22.55
CA SER A 32 0.36 -43.28 -21.14
C SER A 32 0.78 -42.10 -20.25
N LYS A 33 1.96 -41.53 -20.47
CA LYS A 33 2.43 -40.34 -19.74
C LYS A 33 1.55 -39.12 -20.01
N PHE A 34 1.13 -38.91 -21.25
CA PHE A 34 0.26 -37.79 -21.61
C PHE A 34 -1.10 -37.91 -20.90
N SER A 35 -1.65 -39.12 -20.82
CA SER A 35 -2.89 -39.38 -20.06
C SER A 35 -2.74 -39.05 -18.58
N GLN A 36 -1.62 -39.44 -17.95
CA GLN A 36 -1.35 -39.13 -16.54
C GLN A 36 -1.27 -37.61 -16.29
N VAL A 37 -0.53 -36.88 -17.13
CA VAL A 37 -0.40 -35.41 -17.01
C VAL A 37 -1.75 -34.72 -17.21
N MET A 38 -2.57 -35.19 -18.15
CA MET A 38 -3.92 -34.66 -18.36
C MET A 38 -4.81 -34.85 -17.13
N GLU A 39 -4.68 -35.99 -16.45
CA GLU A 39 -5.46 -36.27 -15.25
C GLU A 39 -5.00 -35.44 -14.05
N GLU A 40 -3.68 -35.26 -13.85
CA GLU A 40 -3.13 -34.34 -12.85
C GLU A 40 -3.56 -32.89 -13.10
N LYS A 41 -3.49 -32.44 -14.36
CA LYS A 41 -3.97 -31.11 -14.75
C LYS A 41 -5.45 -30.91 -14.40
N ASN A 42 -6.29 -31.91 -14.68
CA ASN A 42 -7.71 -31.85 -14.37
C ASN A 42 -7.97 -31.79 -12.85
N LYS A 43 -7.21 -32.55 -12.05
CA LYS A 43 -7.27 -32.49 -10.58
C LYS A 43 -6.87 -31.11 -10.04
N LEU A 44 -5.76 -30.55 -10.53
CA LEU A 44 -5.31 -29.21 -10.15
C LEU A 44 -6.32 -28.12 -10.55
N HIS A 45 -6.90 -28.22 -11.75
CA HIS A 45 -7.94 -27.30 -12.19
C HIS A 45 -9.17 -27.36 -11.27
N GLN A 46 -9.57 -28.56 -10.83
CA GLN A 46 -10.68 -28.73 -9.91
C GLN A 46 -10.39 -28.09 -8.53
N ILE A 47 -9.20 -28.30 -7.98
CA ILE A 47 -8.76 -27.69 -6.71
C ILE A 47 -8.80 -26.16 -6.81
N LEU A 48 -8.24 -25.59 -7.89
CA LEU A 48 -8.24 -24.15 -8.12
C LEU A 48 -9.67 -23.59 -8.19
N MET A 49 -10.57 -24.27 -8.90
CA MET A 49 -11.97 -23.85 -9.01
C MET A 49 -12.69 -23.86 -7.66
N ASP A 50 -12.41 -24.85 -6.80
CA ASP A 50 -12.98 -24.92 -5.45
C ASP A 50 -12.40 -23.85 -4.51
N GLU A 51 -11.11 -23.54 -4.62
CA GLU A 51 -10.47 -22.42 -3.89
C GLU A 51 -11.04 -21.07 -4.33
N MET A 52 -11.21 -20.85 -5.64
CA MET A 52 -11.86 -19.65 -6.17
C MET A 52 -13.29 -19.50 -5.65
N ARG A 53 -14.05 -20.61 -5.53
CA ARG A 53 -15.41 -20.58 -4.98
C ARG A 53 -15.41 -20.20 -3.49
N LYS A 54 -14.48 -20.75 -2.70
CA LYS A 54 -14.32 -20.38 -1.27
C LYS A 54 -13.95 -18.90 -1.12
N MET A 55 -13.02 -18.42 -1.92
CA MET A 55 -12.62 -17.01 -1.94
C MET A 55 -13.78 -16.10 -2.35
N GLN A 56 -14.56 -16.48 -3.36
CA GLN A 56 -15.74 -15.71 -3.77
C GLN A 56 -16.77 -15.61 -2.65
N TYR A 57 -16.96 -16.69 -1.88
CA TYR A 57 -17.84 -16.71 -0.72
C TYR A 57 -17.37 -15.76 0.39
N THR A 58 -16.08 -15.77 0.74
CA THR A 58 -15.54 -14.88 1.78
C THR A 58 -15.59 -13.40 1.37
N ILE A 59 -15.29 -13.09 0.11
CA ILE A 59 -15.41 -11.73 -0.44
C ILE A 59 -16.86 -11.24 -0.35
N THR A 60 -17.82 -12.08 -0.72
CA THR A 60 -19.25 -11.72 -0.70
C THR A 60 -19.72 -11.43 0.72
N ASN A 61 -19.36 -12.29 1.69
CA ASN A 61 -19.72 -12.09 3.10
C ASN A 61 -19.08 -10.82 3.68
N CYS A 62 -17.78 -10.60 3.42
CA CYS A 62 -17.09 -9.39 3.87
C CYS A 62 -17.72 -8.12 3.26
N SER A 63 -18.11 -8.16 1.99
CA SER A 63 -18.82 -7.06 1.35
C SER A 63 -20.16 -6.77 2.00
N GLN A 64 -20.93 -7.78 2.38
CA GLN A 64 -22.21 -7.62 3.07
C GLN A 64 -22.03 -7.05 4.48
N GLU A 65 -21.02 -7.51 5.22
CA GLU A 65 -20.70 -7.00 6.55
C GLU A 65 -20.25 -5.53 6.50
N ASN A 66 -19.45 -5.16 5.50
CA ASN A 66 -19.06 -3.76 5.26
C ASN A 66 -20.25 -2.86 4.95
N GLU A 67 -21.21 -3.32 4.14
CA GLU A 67 -22.47 -2.61 3.89
C GLU A 67 -23.27 -2.41 5.19
N LYS A 68 -23.36 -3.45 6.02
CA LYS A 68 -24.06 -3.37 7.32
C LYS A 68 -23.39 -2.37 8.26
N LEU A 69 -22.07 -2.46 8.44
CA LEU A 69 -21.30 -1.53 9.28
C LEU A 69 -21.41 -0.08 8.77
N LYS A 70 -21.46 0.12 7.45
CA LYS A 70 -21.66 1.44 6.85
C LYS A 70 -23.03 2.02 7.20
N LEU A 71 -24.08 1.20 7.20
CA LEU A 71 -25.43 1.63 7.62
C LEU A 71 -25.47 1.96 9.13
N GLU A 72 -24.84 1.13 9.97
CA GLU A 72 -24.73 1.38 11.41
C GLU A 72 -23.99 2.69 11.71
N LEU A 73 -22.85 2.94 11.05
CA LEU A 73 -22.12 4.21 11.17
C LEU A 73 -22.95 5.41 10.72
N GLN A 74 -23.79 5.25 9.70
CA GLN A 74 -24.68 6.31 9.22
C GLN A 74 -25.79 6.62 10.24
N CYS A 75 -26.36 5.61 10.89
CA CYS A 75 -27.32 5.80 11.98
C CYS A 75 -26.67 6.50 13.17
N LEU A 76 -25.52 6.01 13.63
CA LEU A 76 -24.80 6.58 14.77
C LEU A 76 -24.43 8.05 14.53
N ARG A 77 -24.04 8.40 13.30
CA ARG A 77 -23.79 9.79 12.91
C ARG A 77 -25.04 10.67 13.07
N LYS A 78 -26.21 10.20 12.61
CA LYS A 78 -27.46 10.96 12.73
C LYS A 78 -27.84 11.19 14.20
N ASP A 79 -27.62 10.19 15.05
CA ASP A 79 -27.91 10.30 16.49
C ASP A 79 -26.98 11.32 17.15
N LEU A 80 -25.68 11.31 16.82
CA LEU A 80 -24.73 12.32 17.30
C LEU A 80 -25.09 13.73 16.81
N GLU A 81 -25.48 13.89 15.54
CA GLU A 81 -25.96 15.18 15.01
C GLU A 81 -27.23 15.66 15.73
N HIS A 82 -28.12 14.74 16.12
CA HIS A 82 -29.31 15.06 16.90
C HIS A 82 -28.97 15.51 18.32
N GLN A 83 -28.12 14.76 19.03
CA GLN A 83 -27.64 15.12 20.37
C GLN A 83 -26.92 16.47 20.38
N GLN A 84 -26.12 16.75 19.34
CA GLN A 84 -25.43 18.02 19.20
C GLN A 84 -26.41 19.21 19.08
N LYS A 85 -27.51 19.03 18.33
CA LYS A 85 -28.57 20.07 18.22
C LYS A 85 -29.32 20.27 19.54
N GLU A 86 -29.62 19.20 20.27
CA GLU A 86 -30.27 19.25 21.59
C GLU A 86 -29.41 20.05 22.59
N LEU A 87 -28.11 19.77 22.66
CA LEU A 87 -27.16 20.49 23.52
C LEU A 87 -27.10 21.98 23.16
N GLN A 88 -26.96 22.31 21.87
CA GLN A 88 -26.96 23.70 21.40
C GLN A 88 -28.24 24.45 21.76
N ASN A 89 -29.41 23.82 21.63
CA ASN A 89 -30.68 24.43 22.01
C ASN A 89 -30.74 24.69 23.53
N THR A 90 -30.30 23.71 24.32
CA THR A 90 -30.30 23.83 25.79
C THR A 90 -29.37 24.95 26.27
N ASP A 91 -28.21 25.09 25.64
CA ASP A 91 -27.25 26.15 26.00
C ASP A 91 -27.70 27.53 25.52
N ALA A 92 -28.32 27.64 24.34
CA ALA A 92 -28.98 28.86 23.91
C ALA A 92 -30.07 29.32 24.89
N GLU A 93 -30.83 28.38 25.44
CA GLU A 93 -31.88 28.65 26.42
C GLU A 93 -31.32 29.14 27.78
N LYS A 94 -30.21 28.54 28.24
CA LYS A 94 -29.49 29.00 29.44
C LYS A 94 -28.90 30.40 29.26
N VAL A 95 -28.30 30.69 28.11
CA VAL A 95 -27.74 32.02 27.79
C VAL A 95 -28.85 33.07 27.76
N TRP A 96 -29.99 32.76 27.12
CA TRP A 96 -31.14 33.66 27.08
C TRP A 96 -31.67 34.01 28.49
N LYS A 97 -31.82 33.00 29.37
CA LYS A 97 -32.21 33.23 30.78
C LYS A 97 -31.21 34.12 31.52
N ARG A 98 -29.90 33.93 31.29
CA ARG A 98 -28.84 34.74 31.93
C ARG A 98 -28.87 36.19 31.47
N VAL A 99 -29.04 36.45 30.17
CA VAL A 99 -29.15 37.82 29.61
C VAL A 99 -30.37 38.53 30.21
N LYS A 100 -31.52 37.84 30.29
CA LYS A 100 -32.74 38.41 30.86
C LYS A 100 -32.58 38.81 32.34
N LEU A 101 -31.95 37.95 33.15
CA LEU A 101 -31.64 38.25 34.56
C LEU A 101 -30.62 39.40 34.69
N SER A 102 -29.67 39.51 33.75
CA SER A 102 -28.68 40.59 33.73
C SER A 102 -29.32 41.94 33.40
N ASP A 103 -30.27 41.99 32.47
CA ASP A 103 -31.02 43.21 32.14
C ASP A 103 -31.88 43.69 33.32
N GLU A 104 -32.51 42.76 34.04
CA GLU A 104 -33.25 43.05 35.27
C GLU A 104 -32.33 43.55 36.40
N SER A 105 -31.17 42.91 36.59
CA SER A 105 -30.15 43.35 37.54
C SER A 105 -29.59 44.74 37.20
N GLY A 106 -29.36 45.03 35.91
CA GLY A 106 -28.89 46.32 35.43
C GLY A 106 -29.88 47.45 35.72
N LYS A 107 -31.18 47.20 35.55
CA LYS A 107 -32.24 48.15 35.93
C LYS A 107 -32.26 48.42 37.44
N VAL A 108 -32.13 47.38 38.25
CA VAL A 108 -32.07 47.52 39.72
C VAL A 108 -30.81 48.28 40.17
N LYS A 109 -29.64 48.02 39.56
CA LYS A 109 -28.40 48.76 39.82
C LYS A 109 -28.49 50.22 39.42
N SER A 110 -29.13 50.54 38.30
CA SER A 110 -29.33 51.93 37.87
C SER A 110 -30.25 52.68 38.85
N SER A 111 -31.32 52.03 39.33
CA SER A 111 -32.18 52.59 40.39
C SER A 111 -31.46 52.76 41.73
N ILE A 112 -30.57 51.83 42.10
CA ILE A 112 -29.73 51.93 43.31
C ILE A 112 -28.69 53.06 43.19
N GLY A 113 -28.07 53.25 42.02
CA GLY A 113 -27.12 54.34 41.78
C GLY A 113 -27.78 55.72 41.88
N MET A 114 -29.04 55.84 41.45
CA MET A 114 -29.82 57.07 41.65
C MET A 114 -30.19 57.33 43.12
N MET A 115 -30.41 56.27 43.92
CA MET A 115 -30.64 56.41 45.36
C MET A 115 -29.35 56.63 46.18
N GLN A 116 -28.17 56.22 45.69
CA GLN A 116 -26.88 56.43 46.38
C GLN A 116 -26.23 57.80 46.09
N GLY A 117 -26.63 58.48 45.02
CA GLY A 117 -26.20 59.86 44.74
C GLY A 117 -26.72 60.92 45.72
N GLU A 118 -27.66 60.56 46.60
CA GLU A 118 -28.25 61.46 47.60
C GLU A 118 -27.72 61.24 49.03
N ALA A 119 -26.79 60.30 49.23
CA ALA A 119 -26.30 59.94 50.57
C ALA A 119 -24.77 59.92 50.65
N GLN A 120 -24.14 61.11 50.65
CA GLN A 120 -22.78 61.23 51.16
C GLN A 120 -22.51 62.59 51.82
N VAL A 121 -22.78 62.66 53.13
CA VAL A 121 -22.01 63.47 54.08
C VAL A 121 -21.77 62.64 55.35
N SER A 122 -20.50 62.61 55.76
CA SER A 122 -19.94 62.26 57.09
C SER A 122 -19.39 60.85 57.40
N LYS A 123 -18.05 60.86 57.58
CA LYS A 123 -17.24 60.33 58.70
C LYS A 123 -16.57 58.95 58.60
N ASP A 124 -15.26 59.02 58.36
CA ASP A 124 -14.11 58.44 59.09
C ASP A 124 -14.28 57.20 60.00
N MET A 125 -13.45 56.16 59.80
CA MET A 125 -12.37 55.65 60.69
C MET A 125 -12.02 54.17 60.39
N LYS A 126 -10.72 53.95 60.08
CA LYS A 126 -9.80 52.82 60.36
C LYS A 126 -10.36 51.47 60.87
N VAL A 127 -9.86 50.34 60.32
CA VAL A 127 -9.04 49.29 61.01
C VAL A 127 -8.52 48.27 59.98
N ASP A 128 -7.39 47.67 60.36
CA ASP A 128 -6.37 46.88 59.69
C ASP A 128 -6.61 45.34 59.75
N ASP A 129 -5.84 44.63 58.92
CA ASP A 129 -5.30 43.26 59.02
C ASP A 129 -6.20 41.99 59.11
N LEU A 130 -5.94 41.01 58.21
CA LEU A 130 -5.49 39.64 58.53
C LEU A 130 -5.32 38.76 57.25
N ARG A 131 -4.07 38.77 56.76
CA ARG A 131 -3.19 37.68 56.27
C ARG A 131 -3.68 36.25 55.87
N THR A 132 -3.19 35.85 54.68
CA THR A 132 -2.59 34.55 54.23
C THR A 132 -3.40 33.24 54.27
N GLN A 133 -3.41 32.47 53.17
CA GLN A 133 -2.41 31.40 52.91
C GLN A 133 -2.66 30.69 51.56
N ASP A 134 -1.55 30.23 50.98
CA ASP A 134 -1.33 29.66 49.65
C ASP A 134 -2.11 28.38 49.30
N SER A 135 -2.31 28.18 47.99
CA SER A 135 -2.18 26.85 47.38
C SER A 135 -1.54 27.01 46.00
N ASP A 136 -0.27 26.61 45.96
CA ASP A 136 0.53 26.34 44.78
C ASP A 136 -0.08 25.23 43.90
N GLU A 137 0.53 25.09 42.71
CA GLU A 137 0.42 24.01 41.72
C GLU A 137 -0.66 24.15 40.64
N LEU A 138 -0.46 25.15 39.77
CA LEU A 138 -0.89 25.06 38.37
C LEU A 138 -0.05 23.98 37.67
N THR A 139 -0.49 22.73 37.83
CA THR A 139 -0.15 21.63 36.93
C THR A 139 -0.59 22.02 35.52
N ASN A 140 0.39 22.23 34.66
CA ASN A 140 0.23 22.52 33.24
C ASN A 140 -0.23 21.25 32.49
N ASN A 141 -1.41 20.76 32.81
CA ASN A 141 -2.14 19.80 32.01
C ASN A 141 -3.24 20.58 31.29
N GLN A 142 -2.89 21.19 30.15
CA GLN A 142 -3.89 21.52 29.14
C GLN A 142 -4.52 20.21 28.67
N GLU A 143 -5.55 19.75 29.37
CA GLU A 143 -6.54 18.84 28.81
C GLU A 143 -7.06 19.52 27.55
N SER A 144 -6.61 19.02 26.40
CA SER A 144 -7.03 19.51 25.11
C SER A 144 -8.52 19.22 24.99
N ASP A 145 -9.33 20.28 25.01
CA ASP A 145 -10.79 20.22 24.98
C ASP A 145 -11.27 19.33 23.81
N PRO A 146 -11.96 18.20 24.07
CA PRO A 146 -12.43 17.27 23.04
C PRO A 146 -13.26 17.96 21.94
N GLU A 147 -13.96 19.04 22.29
CA GLU A 147 -14.76 19.84 21.37
C GLU A 147 -13.92 20.53 20.27
N PHE A 148 -12.67 20.84 20.57
CA PHE A 148 -11.74 21.48 19.62
C PHE A 148 -10.94 20.45 18.78
N LEU A 149 -10.72 19.24 19.30
CA LEU A 149 -9.94 18.19 18.63
C LEU A 149 -10.71 17.52 17.48
N ILE A 150 -12.01 17.25 17.64
CA ILE A 150 -12.81 16.51 16.65
C ILE A 150 -12.86 17.24 15.28
N PRO A 151 -13.16 18.55 15.20
CA PRO A 151 -13.17 19.27 13.93
C PRO A 151 -11.80 19.29 13.24
N LEU A 152 -10.72 19.39 14.02
CA LEU A 152 -9.34 19.36 13.50
C LEU A 152 -9.02 18.00 12.89
N ILE A 153 -9.33 16.89 13.57
CA ILE A 153 -9.15 15.52 13.05
C ILE A 153 -9.96 15.31 11.76
N LEU A 154 -11.21 15.79 11.70
CA LEU A 154 -12.04 15.67 10.50
C LEU A 154 -11.51 16.50 9.33
N LYS A 155 -10.92 17.68 9.60
CA LYS A 155 -10.29 18.51 8.58
C LYS A 155 -8.99 17.91 8.09
N GLU A 156 -8.17 17.39 9.00
CA GLU A 156 -6.93 16.69 8.69
C GLU A 156 -7.21 15.45 7.83
N ARG A 157 -8.17 14.61 8.22
CA ARG A 157 -8.57 13.42 7.44
C ARG A 157 -9.03 13.77 6.04
N ARG A 158 -9.81 14.85 5.87
CA ARG A 158 -10.23 15.35 4.55
C ARG A 158 -9.03 15.80 3.72
N SER A 159 -8.16 16.63 4.30
CA SER A 159 -6.97 17.10 3.60
C SER A 159 -6.03 15.95 3.21
N ASN A 160 -5.82 14.99 4.12
CA ASN A 160 -5.05 13.77 3.84
C ASN A 160 -5.69 12.94 2.72
N HIS A 161 -7.03 12.80 2.70
CA HIS A 161 -7.71 12.11 1.62
C HIS A 161 -7.46 12.79 0.26
N GLU A 162 -7.60 14.12 0.17
CA GLU A 162 -7.31 14.87 -1.05
C GLU A 162 -5.85 14.71 -1.50
N LEU A 163 -4.89 14.72 -0.57
CA LEU A 163 -3.48 14.49 -0.87
C LEU A 163 -3.22 13.07 -1.38
N GLN A 164 -3.88 12.06 -0.82
CA GLN A 164 -3.76 10.68 -1.27
C GLN A 164 -4.40 10.49 -2.66
N GLU A 165 -5.55 11.09 -2.93
CA GLU A 165 -6.16 11.05 -4.27
C GLU A 165 -5.27 11.74 -5.31
N ALA A 166 -4.72 12.92 -4.99
CA ALA A 166 -3.77 13.60 -5.86
C ALA A 166 -2.50 12.76 -6.13
N ARG A 167 -2.02 12.02 -5.13
CA ARG A 167 -0.89 11.09 -5.27
C ARG A 167 -1.23 9.93 -6.20
N LYS A 168 -2.38 9.28 -6.00
CA LYS A 168 -2.85 8.18 -6.86
C LYS A 168 -3.02 8.63 -8.30
N GLU A 169 -3.55 9.83 -8.51
CA GLU A 169 -3.72 10.40 -9.83
C GLU A 169 -2.37 10.64 -10.51
N LEU A 170 -1.38 11.20 -9.79
CA LEU A 170 -0.02 11.36 -10.32
C LEU A 170 0.66 10.02 -10.62
N ILE A 171 0.51 9.01 -9.76
CA ILE A 171 1.03 7.66 -10.01
C ILE A 171 0.43 7.10 -11.29
N THR A 172 -0.90 7.18 -11.44
CA THR A 172 -1.61 6.71 -12.63
C THR A 172 -1.14 7.46 -13.87
N GLY A 173 -1.11 8.80 -13.82
CA GLY A 173 -0.67 9.63 -14.94
C GLY A 173 0.80 9.42 -15.32
N PHE A 174 1.67 9.03 -14.40
CA PHE A 174 3.08 8.81 -14.68
C PHE A 174 3.39 7.44 -15.31
N LYS A 175 2.48 6.46 -15.22
CA LYS A 175 2.67 5.11 -15.79
C LYS A 175 2.95 5.15 -17.30
N ASP A 176 2.20 5.98 -18.04
CA ASP A 176 2.26 6.02 -19.50
C ASP A 176 3.10 7.18 -20.05
N PHE A 177 3.49 8.11 -19.18
CA PHE A 177 3.98 9.42 -19.60
C PHE A 177 5.51 9.53 -19.66
N PHE A 178 6.25 8.62 -18.99
CA PHE A 178 7.67 8.79 -18.75
C PHE A 178 8.49 7.51 -18.95
N SER A 179 9.57 7.61 -19.73
CA SER A 179 10.52 6.50 -19.94
C SER A 179 11.33 6.19 -18.68
N SER A 180 11.95 5.00 -18.66
CA SER A 180 12.87 4.47 -17.63
C SER A 180 14.08 5.36 -17.29
N ARG A 181 14.31 6.48 -17.99
CA ARG A 181 15.38 7.45 -17.71
C ARG A 181 14.92 8.73 -17.01
N SER A 182 13.70 8.73 -16.48
CA SER A 182 13.12 9.91 -15.83
C SER A 182 13.64 10.07 -14.39
N LEU A 183 13.92 11.31 -13.97
CA LEU A 183 14.40 11.59 -12.61
C LEU A 183 13.33 11.27 -11.55
N ILE A 184 12.08 11.61 -11.86
CA ILE A 184 10.90 11.23 -11.09
C ILE A 184 10.05 10.31 -11.96
N GLY A 185 9.56 9.22 -11.38
CA GLY A 185 8.71 8.25 -12.04
C GLY A 185 7.91 7.44 -11.04
N VAL A 186 7.35 6.31 -11.50
CA VAL A 186 6.69 5.33 -10.65
C VAL A 186 7.66 4.17 -10.43
N LYS A 187 7.88 3.80 -9.17
CA LYS A 187 8.58 2.56 -8.81
C LYS A 187 7.56 1.58 -8.26
N ARG A 188 7.67 0.31 -8.65
CA ARG A 188 6.87 -0.79 -8.13
C ARG A 188 7.64 -1.44 -6.98
N LEU A 189 7.35 -1.00 -5.76
CA LEU A 189 8.06 -1.42 -4.55
C LEU A 189 7.73 -2.89 -4.26
N GLY A 190 8.77 -3.71 -4.11
CA GLY A 190 8.60 -5.15 -3.94
C GLY A 190 8.58 -5.98 -5.22
N GLU A 191 8.64 -5.34 -6.39
CA GLU A 191 8.82 -6.04 -7.65
C GLU A 191 10.29 -6.43 -7.82
N LEU A 192 10.54 -7.63 -8.33
CA LEU A 192 11.88 -8.09 -8.64
C LEU A 192 12.47 -7.35 -9.83
N ASN A 193 13.75 -7.03 -9.73
CA ASN A 193 14.53 -6.62 -10.89
C ASN A 193 14.86 -7.85 -11.73
N ASP A 194 14.36 -7.91 -12.96
CA ASP A 194 14.55 -9.05 -13.85
C ASP A 194 16.00 -9.18 -14.37
N LYS A 195 16.76 -8.09 -14.39
CA LYS A 195 18.06 -8.06 -15.06
C LYS A 195 19.08 -9.08 -14.49
N PRO A 196 19.27 -9.20 -13.16
CA PRO A 196 20.15 -10.22 -12.58
C PRO A 196 19.74 -11.66 -12.97
N PHE A 197 18.44 -11.92 -13.07
CA PHE A 197 17.91 -13.22 -13.48
C PHE A 197 18.19 -13.48 -14.96
N GLN A 198 17.97 -12.48 -15.82
CA GLN A 198 18.27 -12.58 -17.25
C GLN A 198 19.76 -12.84 -17.49
N ASP A 199 20.62 -12.09 -16.81
CA ASP A 199 22.07 -12.21 -16.95
C ASP A 199 22.56 -13.59 -16.47
N ALA A 200 22.04 -14.10 -15.35
CA ALA A 200 22.38 -15.43 -14.84
C ALA A 200 21.85 -16.56 -15.75
N CYS A 201 20.60 -16.47 -16.22
CA CYS A 201 20.01 -17.47 -17.10
C CYS A 201 20.70 -17.51 -18.48
N ARG A 202 21.12 -16.38 -19.03
CA ARG A 202 21.91 -16.34 -20.28
C ARG A 202 23.24 -17.05 -20.16
N GLN A 203 23.89 -16.97 -19.00
CA GLN A 203 25.15 -17.66 -18.75
C GLN A 203 24.95 -19.17 -18.53
N ARG A 204 23.89 -19.55 -17.81
CA ARG A 204 23.63 -20.94 -17.42
C ARG A 204 22.94 -21.76 -18.51
N PHE A 205 22.10 -21.13 -19.33
CA PHE A 205 21.26 -21.77 -20.35
C PHE A 205 21.36 -21.08 -21.71
N PRO A 206 22.55 -20.97 -22.32
CA PRO A 206 22.71 -20.27 -23.60
C PRO A 206 21.93 -20.93 -24.76
N ASN A 207 21.61 -22.22 -24.66
CA ASN A 207 20.93 -22.99 -25.70
C ASN A 207 19.47 -23.37 -25.37
N GLU A 208 18.95 -22.96 -24.20
CA GLU A 208 17.63 -23.38 -23.70
C GLU A 208 16.74 -22.18 -23.36
N GLU A 209 16.52 -21.30 -24.35
CA GLU A 209 15.63 -20.14 -24.24
C GLU A 209 15.81 -19.36 -22.92
N PRO A 210 16.96 -18.70 -22.72
CA PRO A 210 17.33 -18.11 -21.43
C PRO A 210 16.34 -17.05 -20.95
N ASP A 211 15.62 -16.39 -21.86
CA ASP A 211 14.60 -15.41 -21.51
C ASP A 211 13.37 -16.08 -20.85
N VAL A 212 12.96 -17.28 -21.30
CA VAL A 212 11.86 -18.04 -20.68
C VAL A 212 12.28 -18.54 -19.30
N LYS A 213 13.49 -19.11 -19.19
CA LYS A 213 14.04 -19.56 -17.91
C LYS A 213 14.18 -18.43 -16.89
N SER A 214 14.60 -17.24 -17.34
CA SER A 214 14.65 -16.07 -16.49
C SER A 214 13.26 -15.67 -16.00
N ALA A 215 12.25 -15.65 -16.88
CA ALA A 215 10.89 -15.28 -16.51
C ALA A 215 10.26 -16.28 -15.52
N GLU A 216 10.48 -17.59 -15.72
CA GLU A 216 10.08 -18.65 -14.79
C GLU A 216 10.69 -18.43 -13.40
N LEU A 217 12.01 -18.19 -13.35
CA LEU A 217 12.73 -17.99 -12.09
C LEU A 217 12.33 -16.70 -11.38
N CYS A 218 12.21 -15.58 -12.10
CA CYS A 218 11.68 -14.31 -11.55
C CYS A 218 10.30 -14.51 -10.95
N SER A 219 9.39 -15.16 -11.68
CA SER A 219 8.00 -15.38 -11.24
C SER A 219 7.95 -16.26 -9.99
N LEU A 220 8.74 -17.34 -9.96
CA LEU A 220 8.85 -18.21 -8.79
C LEU A 220 9.29 -17.43 -7.54
N TRP A 221 10.34 -16.63 -7.65
CA TRP A 221 10.84 -15.84 -6.54
C TRP A 221 9.89 -14.70 -6.16
N GLN A 222 9.22 -14.07 -7.11
CA GLN A 222 8.20 -13.08 -6.82
C GLN A 222 7.05 -13.70 -6.00
N CYS A 223 6.60 -14.90 -6.37
CA CYS A 223 5.58 -15.65 -5.62
C CYS A 223 6.03 -15.97 -4.20
N HIS A 224 7.29 -16.37 -4.00
CA HIS A 224 7.84 -16.55 -2.66
C HIS A 224 7.81 -15.25 -1.87
N ILE A 225 8.33 -14.16 -2.44
CA ILE A 225 8.38 -12.84 -1.80
C ILE A 225 6.98 -12.35 -1.39
N THR A 226 5.96 -12.55 -2.23
CA THR A 226 4.59 -12.13 -1.92
C THR A 226 3.83 -13.12 -1.03
N ASN A 227 4.41 -14.29 -0.73
CA ASN A 227 3.77 -15.27 0.15
C ASN A 227 3.88 -14.81 1.61
N SER A 228 2.73 -14.56 2.25
CA SER A 228 2.64 -14.16 3.67
C SER A 228 3.09 -15.24 4.65
N GLU A 229 3.15 -16.51 4.25
CA GLU A 229 3.65 -17.62 5.07
C GLU A 229 5.18 -17.65 5.16
N TRP A 230 5.88 -16.97 4.25
CA TRP A 230 7.35 -16.88 4.27
C TRP A 230 7.81 -15.50 4.71
N TYR A 231 8.29 -15.44 5.95
CA TYR A 231 8.77 -14.22 6.59
C TYR A 231 10.24 -14.35 7.02
N PRO A 232 11.20 -14.13 6.10
CA PRO A 232 12.63 -14.32 6.36
C PRO A 232 13.25 -13.13 7.09
N PHE A 233 12.58 -12.62 8.13
CA PHE A 233 13.05 -11.49 8.94
C PHE A 233 13.23 -11.87 10.40
N ARG A 234 14.16 -11.19 11.06
CA ARG A 234 14.37 -11.23 12.50
C ARG A 234 14.41 -9.80 13.03
N VAL A 235 13.91 -9.62 14.24
CA VAL A 235 14.00 -8.35 14.95
C VAL A 235 15.42 -8.21 15.50
N THR A 236 16.08 -7.10 15.16
CA THR A 236 17.37 -6.71 15.74
C THR A 236 17.27 -5.29 16.29
N THR A 237 18.08 -4.98 17.29
CA THR A 237 18.12 -3.63 17.87
C THR A 237 19.23 -2.84 17.19
N ILE A 238 18.86 -1.88 16.34
CA ILE A 238 19.79 -0.95 15.70
C ILE A 238 19.51 0.43 16.33
N GLU A 239 20.53 1.04 16.93
CA GLU A 239 20.44 2.36 17.59
C GLU A 239 19.34 2.45 18.68
N GLY A 240 19.06 1.35 19.38
CA GLY A 240 18.02 1.30 20.42
C GLY A 240 16.59 1.15 19.90
N LYS A 241 16.38 1.04 18.59
CA LYS A 241 15.08 0.74 17.96
C LYS A 241 15.05 -0.70 17.46
N ALA A 242 13.94 -1.38 17.72
CA ALA A 242 13.67 -2.69 17.14
C ALA A 242 13.38 -2.51 15.64
N GLN A 243 14.19 -3.15 14.79
CA GLN A 243 14.07 -3.11 13.34
C GLN A 243 14.15 -4.52 12.77
N ASP A 244 13.27 -4.81 11.82
CA ASP A 244 13.30 -6.06 11.06
C ASP A 244 14.49 -6.06 10.09
N THR A 245 15.31 -7.09 10.22
CA THR A 245 16.45 -7.35 9.34
C THR A 245 16.31 -8.73 8.73
N LEU A 246 16.84 -8.93 7.52
CA LEU A 246 16.78 -10.25 6.89
C LEU A 246 17.53 -11.29 7.73
N ASN A 247 16.92 -12.46 7.88
CA ASN A 247 17.55 -13.58 8.55
C ASN A 247 18.56 -14.24 7.62
N GLU A 248 19.86 -14.03 7.88
CA GLU A 248 20.96 -14.64 7.10
C GLU A 248 20.98 -16.16 7.16
N SER A 249 20.32 -16.76 8.16
CA SER A 249 20.17 -18.21 8.32
C SER A 249 18.91 -18.78 7.64
N ASP A 250 18.14 -17.97 6.92
CA ASP A 250 16.97 -18.46 6.19
C ASP A 250 17.39 -19.44 5.08
N GLU A 251 16.84 -20.66 5.13
CA GLU A 251 17.22 -21.76 4.26
C GLU A 251 17.02 -21.43 2.77
N LYS A 252 15.92 -20.75 2.42
CA LYS A 252 15.62 -20.39 1.02
C LYS A 252 16.57 -19.32 0.52
N LEU A 253 16.86 -18.29 1.32
CA LEU A 253 17.82 -17.25 0.98
C LEU A 253 19.24 -17.80 0.83
N GLN A 254 19.65 -18.74 1.69
CA GLN A 254 20.95 -19.41 1.59
C GLN A 254 21.05 -20.30 0.35
N ALA A 255 20.00 -21.07 0.05
CA ALA A 255 19.92 -21.88 -1.16
C ALA A 255 20.00 -21.00 -2.42
N LEU A 256 19.23 -19.92 -2.48
CA LEU A 256 19.25 -18.95 -3.58
C LEU A 256 20.65 -18.40 -3.85
N LYS A 257 21.31 -17.92 -2.79
CA LYS A 257 22.66 -17.35 -2.88
C LYS A 257 23.69 -18.38 -3.33
N SER A 258 23.55 -19.63 -2.90
CA SER A 258 24.44 -20.73 -3.28
C SER A 258 24.22 -21.19 -4.72
N GLU A 259 22.97 -21.25 -5.18
CA GLU A 259 22.61 -21.78 -6.52
C GLU A 259 22.74 -20.76 -7.65
N TRP A 260 22.46 -19.49 -7.36
CA TRP A 260 22.31 -18.44 -8.36
C TRP A 260 23.23 -17.24 -8.15
N GLY A 261 23.93 -17.19 -7.01
CA GLY A 261 24.93 -16.19 -6.72
C GLY A 261 24.38 -14.92 -6.06
N GLU A 262 25.31 -14.00 -5.79
CA GLU A 262 25.09 -12.81 -4.97
C GLU A 262 24.13 -11.80 -5.61
N GLU A 263 24.15 -11.65 -6.93
CA GLU A 263 23.36 -10.61 -7.61
C GLU A 263 21.85 -10.91 -7.59
N ILE A 264 21.46 -12.17 -7.75
CA ILE A 264 20.07 -12.60 -7.61
C ILE A 264 19.64 -12.53 -6.15
N TYR A 265 20.49 -12.95 -5.21
CA TYR A 265 20.23 -12.79 -3.78
C TYR A 265 19.96 -11.33 -3.41
N LYS A 266 20.80 -10.39 -3.86
CA LYS A 266 20.62 -8.94 -3.62
C LYS A 266 19.30 -8.42 -4.21
N ALA A 267 18.92 -8.87 -5.41
CA ALA A 267 17.65 -8.50 -6.02
C ALA A 267 16.46 -8.94 -5.15
N VAL A 268 16.44 -10.20 -4.72
CA VAL A 268 15.40 -10.75 -3.84
C VAL A 268 15.38 -10.06 -2.47
N ALA A 269 16.55 -9.86 -1.87
CA ALA A 269 16.69 -9.17 -0.58
C ALA A 269 16.17 -7.73 -0.64
N THR A 270 16.48 -6.99 -1.71
CA THR A 270 15.99 -5.62 -1.91
C THR A 270 14.47 -5.60 -2.01
N SER A 271 13.87 -6.45 -2.84
CA SER A 271 12.41 -6.51 -2.99
C SER A 271 11.70 -6.95 -1.70
N LEU A 272 12.29 -7.87 -0.92
CA LEU A 272 11.78 -8.24 0.41
C LEU A 272 11.78 -7.06 1.37
N MET A 273 12.90 -6.33 1.46
CA MET A 273 13.04 -5.16 2.33
C MET A 273 12.05 -4.06 1.94
N GLU A 274 11.89 -3.77 0.65
CA GLU A 274 10.93 -2.78 0.15
C GLU A 274 9.49 -3.13 0.53
N LEU A 275 9.09 -4.40 0.43
CA LEU A 275 7.76 -4.82 0.87
C LEU A 275 7.59 -4.74 2.37
N ASN A 276 8.61 -5.09 3.14
CA ASN A 276 8.51 -5.02 4.60
C ASN A 276 8.42 -3.57 5.09
N GLU A 277 9.12 -2.64 4.43
CA GLU A 277 9.09 -1.22 4.77
C GLU A 277 7.77 -0.55 4.37
N HIS A 278 7.24 -0.88 3.20
CA HIS A 278 6.12 -0.12 2.62
C HIS A 278 4.77 -0.84 2.66
N ASN A 279 4.74 -2.17 2.76
CA ASN A 279 3.52 -2.97 2.82
C ASN A 279 3.71 -4.28 3.62
N PRO A 280 4.15 -4.20 4.90
CA PRO A 280 4.51 -5.38 5.69
C PRO A 280 3.35 -6.37 5.84
N SER A 281 2.14 -5.86 6.05
CA SER A 281 0.95 -6.70 6.23
C SER A 281 0.34 -7.19 4.91
N GLY A 282 0.36 -6.35 3.86
CA GLY A 282 -0.30 -6.69 2.61
C GLY A 282 0.53 -7.59 1.70
N ARG A 283 1.86 -7.51 1.75
CA ARG A 283 2.79 -8.34 0.96
C ARG A 283 2.55 -8.31 -0.56
N TYR A 284 1.84 -7.32 -1.07
CA TYR A 284 1.64 -7.08 -2.51
C TYR A 284 2.46 -5.89 -2.98
N ILE A 285 2.83 -5.91 -4.26
CA ILE A 285 3.63 -4.86 -4.91
C ILE A 285 2.87 -3.53 -4.88
N VAL A 286 3.53 -2.47 -4.38
CA VAL A 286 2.92 -1.14 -4.27
C VAL A 286 3.57 -0.17 -5.27
N PRO A 287 2.82 0.39 -6.24
CA PRO A 287 3.33 1.46 -7.07
C PRO A 287 3.38 2.76 -6.27
N GLU A 288 4.53 3.44 -6.28
CA GLU A 288 4.74 4.68 -5.53
C GLU A 288 5.52 5.70 -6.36
N LEU A 289 5.33 6.99 -6.07
CA LEU A 289 6.13 8.05 -6.70
C LEU A 289 7.58 7.94 -6.20
N TRP A 290 8.53 7.91 -7.12
CA TRP A 290 9.92 7.66 -6.78
C TRP A 290 10.85 8.70 -7.37
N ASN A 291 11.79 9.15 -6.54
CA ASN A 291 12.91 9.98 -6.97
C ASN A 291 14.11 9.07 -7.21
N PHE A 292 14.36 8.72 -8.47
CA PHE A 292 15.44 7.82 -8.86
C PHE A 292 16.84 8.42 -8.64
N LYS A 293 16.93 9.75 -8.53
CA LYS A 293 18.20 10.42 -8.19
C LYS A 293 18.54 10.27 -6.71
N GLU A 294 17.53 10.39 -5.84
CA GLU A 294 17.72 10.35 -4.38
C GLU A 294 17.48 8.97 -3.76
N GLY A 295 16.90 8.02 -4.51
CA GLY A 295 16.67 6.67 -4.02
C GLY A 295 15.59 6.58 -2.94
N ARG A 296 14.58 7.46 -2.99
CA ARG A 296 13.47 7.51 -2.01
C ARG A 296 12.14 7.84 -2.67
N ILE A 297 11.06 7.70 -1.89
CA ILE A 297 9.72 8.18 -2.28
C ILE A 297 9.81 9.67 -2.62
N ALA A 298 9.27 10.04 -3.78
CA ALA A 298 9.16 11.42 -4.23
C ALA A 298 7.96 12.10 -3.58
N THR A 299 8.13 13.36 -3.18
CA THR A 299 7.04 14.19 -2.69
C THR A 299 6.14 14.63 -3.85
N LEU A 300 4.88 14.96 -3.55
CA LEU A 300 3.95 15.56 -4.52
C LEU A 300 4.53 16.83 -5.16
N LYS A 301 5.25 17.64 -4.36
CA LYS A 301 5.93 18.85 -4.83
C LYS A 301 6.98 18.52 -5.89
N GLU A 302 7.85 17.54 -5.65
CA GLU A 302 8.88 17.11 -6.61
C GLU A 302 8.24 16.59 -7.90
N ALA A 303 7.19 15.77 -7.79
CA ALA A 303 6.47 15.23 -8.95
C ALA A 303 5.83 16.34 -9.80
N ILE A 304 5.14 17.29 -9.17
CA ILE A 304 4.52 18.43 -9.86
C ILE A 304 5.57 19.33 -10.51
N GLN A 305 6.65 19.64 -9.80
CA GLN A 305 7.75 20.45 -10.34
C GLN A 305 8.40 19.78 -11.56
N TYR A 306 8.60 18.47 -11.49
CA TYR A 306 9.11 17.67 -12.60
C TYR A 306 8.17 17.72 -13.81
N LEU A 307 6.86 17.52 -13.58
CA LEU A 307 5.83 17.60 -14.62
C LEU A 307 5.82 18.97 -15.32
N PHE A 308 5.89 20.08 -14.56
CA PHE A 308 5.99 21.41 -15.16
C PHE A 308 7.24 21.60 -16.02
N LYS A 309 8.39 21.09 -15.57
CA LYS A 309 9.64 21.13 -16.34
C LYS A 309 9.51 20.38 -17.67
N GLN A 310 8.86 19.22 -17.65
CA GLN A 310 8.64 18.40 -18.85
C GLN A 310 7.68 19.08 -19.82
N ILE A 311 6.56 19.63 -19.35
CA ILE A 311 5.61 20.38 -20.17
C ILE A 311 6.27 21.60 -20.83
N ARG A 312 7.10 22.36 -20.10
CA ARG A 312 7.84 23.50 -20.67
C ARG A 312 8.80 23.06 -21.77
N SER A 313 9.49 21.95 -21.56
CA SER A 313 10.44 21.38 -22.53
C SER A 313 9.73 20.94 -23.81
N LEU A 314 8.59 20.24 -23.68
CA LEU A 314 7.76 19.83 -24.81
C LEU A 314 7.19 21.02 -25.59
N LYS A 315 6.71 22.07 -24.89
CA LYS A 315 6.25 23.31 -25.53
C LYS A 315 7.36 24.02 -26.29
N ALA A 316 8.58 24.06 -25.73
CA ALA A 316 9.73 24.66 -26.40
C ALA A 316 10.16 23.85 -27.64
N ALA A 317 10.13 22.52 -27.57
CA ALA A 317 10.43 21.64 -28.70
C ALA A 317 9.41 21.82 -29.85
N LYS A 318 8.11 21.88 -29.53
CA LYS A 318 7.04 22.10 -30.53
C LYS A 318 7.17 23.44 -31.26
N ARG A 319 7.59 24.50 -30.55
CA ARG A 319 7.86 25.81 -31.16
C ARG A 319 9.07 25.81 -32.09
N ARG A 320 10.06 24.94 -31.84
CA ARG A 320 11.27 24.81 -32.65
C ARG A 320 11.08 23.94 -33.89
N ASN A 321 10.03 23.11 -33.95
CA ASN A 321 9.79 22.20 -35.07
C ASN A 321 8.30 22.20 -35.50
N PRO A 322 7.84 23.19 -36.28
CA PRO A 322 6.43 23.31 -36.69
C PRO A 322 5.99 22.33 -37.81
N ARG A 323 6.88 21.50 -38.35
CA ARG A 323 6.55 20.57 -39.45
C ARG A 323 6.19 19.19 -38.89
N HIS A 324 4.91 18.94 -38.60
CA HIS A 324 4.23 17.63 -38.67
C HIS A 324 2.74 17.73 -38.28
N LEU A 325 2.05 18.78 -38.75
CA LEU A 325 0.59 18.83 -38.78
C LEU A 325 0.20 19.10 -40.23
N GLY A 326 0.03 18.02 -40.97
CA GLY A 326 -0.27 18.04 -42.40
C GLY A 326 -0.06 16.66 -43.02
N MET A 327 -0.83 15.68 -42.59
CA MET A 327 -1.60 14.73 -43.42
C MET A 327 -2.69 14.10 -42.56
#